data_AF-W4M418-F1
#
_entry.id   AF-W4M418-F1
#
_cell.length_a   1.000
_cell.length_b   1.000
_cell.length_c   1.000
_cell.angle_alpha   90.00
_cell.angle_beta   90.00
_cell.angle_gamma   90.00
#
_symmetry.space_group_name_H-M   'P 1'
#
loop_
_entity.id
_entity.type
_entity.pdbx_description
1 polymer ?
#
loop_
_entity_poly.entity_id
_entity_poly.type
_entity_poly.pdbx_seq_one_letter_code
_entity_poly.pdbx_strand_id
1 'polypeptide(L)' 'MPVSDPLVSVVIPTHNRMRYLPEAVNSVCEQGYGNWELIYC' A
#
# COMPACT_ATOMS: atom_id res chain seq x y z
N MET A 1 15.33 -22.37 -2.34
CA MET A 1 13.96 -22.43 -1.78
C MET A 1 13.15 -21.41 -2.55
N PRO A 2 12.03 -21.76 -3.21
CA PRO A 2 11.16 -20.72 -3.74
C PRO A 2 10.48 -20.10 -2.52
N VAL A 3 10.85 -18.87 -2.19
CA VAL A 3 10.06 -18.07 -1.27
C VAL A 3 8.74 -17.82 -2.00
N SER A 4 7.66 -18.42 -1.48
CA SER A 4 6.30 -18.04 -1.81
C SER A 4 6.23 -16.52 -1.80
N ASP A 5 5.59 -15.91 -2.80
CA ASP A 5 5.48 -14.45 -2.94
C ASP A 5 5.21 -13.79 -1.57
N PRO A 6 6.14 -13.00 -1.01
CA PRO A 6 6.00 -12.48 0.36
C PRO A 6 4.86 -11.47 0.46
N LEU A 7 4.04 -11.57 1.51
CA LEU A 7 3.05 -10.53 1.78
C LEU A 7 3.77 -9.20 2.09
N VAL A 8 3.46 -8.16 1.33
CA VAL A 8 4.01 -6.81 1.54
C VAL A 8 2.94 -5.93 2.20
N SER A 9 3.20 -5.44 3.40
CA SER A 9 2.32 -4.49 4.08
C SER A 9 2.75 -3.05 3.77
N VAL A 10 1.88 -2.29 3.11
CA VAL A 10 2.09 -0.86 2.84
C VAL A 10 1.37 -0.06 3.92
N VAL A 11 2.12 0.73 4.69
CA VAL A 11 1.56 1.54 5.78
C VAL A 11 1.66 3.02 5.43
N ILE A 12 0.50 3.69 5.31
CA ILE A 12 0.40 5.13 5.05
C ILE A 12 -0.10 5.82 6.32
N PRO A 13 0.79 6.31 7.20
CA PRO A 13 0.37 7.14 8.32
C PRO A 13 -0.12 8.49 7.80
N THR A 14 -1.35 8.86 8.14
CA THR A 14 -1.92 10.15 7.77
C THR A 14 -2.23 10.99 9.00
N HIS A 15 -1.99 12.29 8.89
CA HIS A 15 -2.40 13.27 9.91
C HIS A 15 -2.80 14.56 9.20
N ASN A 16 -4.09 14.88 9.23
CA ASN A 16 -4.68 16.04 8.53
C ASN A 16 -4.31 16.14 7.04
N ARG A 17 -4.07 15.00 6.38
CA ARG A 17 -3.64 14.91 4.97
C ARG A 17 -4.63 14.16 4.08
N MET A 18 -5.91 14.19 4.44
CA MET A 18 -7.01 13.54 3.69
C MET A 18 -7.02 13.89 2.19
N ARG A 19 -6.56 15.08 1.82
CA ARG A 19 -6.47 15.49 0.41
C ARG A 19 -5.50 14.66 -0.44
N TYR A 20 -4.48 14.06 0.17
CA TYR A 20 -3.43 13.30 -0.51
C TYR A 20 -3.64 11.79 -0.41
N LEU A 21 -4.49 11.34 0.52
CA LEU A 21 -4.77 9.92 0.72
C LEU A 21 -5.28 9.23 -0.57
N PRO A 22 -6.19 9.81 -1.37
CA PRO A 22 -6.63 9.18 -2.63
C PRO A 22 -5.49 8.98 -3.64
N GLU A 23 -4.61 9.97 -3.78
CA GLU A 23 -3.46 9.90 -4.68
C GLU A 23 -2.46 8.83 -4.23
N ALA A 24 -2.18 8.77 -2.92
CA ALA A 24 -1.29 7.78 -2.35
C ALA A 24 -1.86 6.35 -2.45
N VAL A 25 -3.16 6.17 -2.23
CA VAL A 25 -3.85 4.89 -2.42
C VAL A 25 -3.78 4.46 -3.88
N ASN A 26 -4.09 5.36 -4.82
CA ASN A 26 -4.04 5.05 -6.26
C ASN A 26 -2.63 4.62 -6.69
N SER A 27 -1.59 5.31 -6.18
CA SER A 27 -0.20 4.93 -6.45
C SER A 27 0.13 3.50 -6.01
N VAL A 28 -0.42 3.03 -4.88
CA VAL A 28 -0.25 1.64 -4.39
C VAL A 28 -1.09 0.66 -5.21
N CYS A 29 -2.30 1.03 -5.62
CA CYS A 29 -3.16 0.20 -6.47
C CYS A 29 -2.56 -0.05 -7.87
N GLU A 30 -1.76 0.88 -8.39
CA GLU A 30 -1.09 0.77 -9.70
C GLU A 30 0.19 -0.09 -9.67
N GLN A 31 0.57 -0.65 -8.51
CA GLN A 31 1.74 -1.51 -8.41
C GLN A 31 1.53 -2.86 -9.10
N GLY A 32 2.58 -3.38 -9.74
CA GLY A 32 2.54 -4.67 -10.44
C GLY A 32 2.62 -5.91 -9.52
N TYR A 33 2.83 -5.71 -8.23
CA TYR A 33 2.90 -6.80 -7.25
C TYR A 33 1.51 -7.16 -6.74
N GLY A 34 1.19 -8.45 -6.65
CA GLY A 34 -0.17 -8.92 -6.34
C GLY A 34 -0.42 -9.32 -4.89
N ASN A 35 0.62 -9.50 -4.07
CA ASN A 35 0.48 -10.00 -2.69
C ASN A 35 0.78 -8.91 -1.66
N TRP A 36 -0.12 -7.94 -1.53
CA TRP A 36 0.05 -6.84 -0.60
C TRP A 36 -1.23 -6.49 0.15
N GLU A 37 -1.06 -5.80 1.28
CA GLU A 37 -2.13 -5.16 2.05
C GLU A 37 -1.80 -3.67 2.25
N LEU A 38 -2.84 -2.83 2.37
CA LEU A 38 -2.69 -1.40 2.62
C LEU A 38 -3.36 -1.04 3.94
N ILE A 39 -2.58 -0.43 4.83
CA ILE A 39 -3.02 0.05 6.15
C ILE A 39 -2.84 1.56 6.15
N TYR A 40 -3.91 2.31 6.42
CA TYR A 40 -3.85 3.75 6.63
C TYR A 40 -4.46 4.11 7.98
N CYS A 41 -3.86 5.09 8.67
CA CYS A 41 -4.32 5.61 9.95
C CYS A 41 -4.41 7.13 9.95
#